data_AF-A0A818QI34-F1
#
_entry.id   AF-A0A818QI34-F1
#
_cell.length_a   1.000
_cell.length_b   1.000
_cell.length_c   1.000
_cell.angle_alpha   90.00
_cell.angle_beta   90.00
_cell.angle_gamma   90.00
#
_symmetry.space_group_name_H-M   'P 1'
#
loop_
_entity.id
_entity.type
_entity.pdbx_description
1 polymer ?
#
loop_
_entity_poly.entity_id
_entity_poly.type
_entity_poly.pdbx_seq_one_letter_code
_entity_poly.pdbx_strand_id
1 'polypeptide(L)'
;MNSAMNALKKAKAANMKRQQEVATLQNSSSENARITLETDQDQYLFDVTNAWIQYAESMQNTLPSNNLLGVDYCNYLGTMLCSKGQQNWALTLFARARDFLLQCTPINHEVLAKTYDYMKTAFEALGQHGEAAESATEAVYSATIAFGPDHPQTKVYEEEVQRLCGFS
;
A
#
# COMPACT_ATOMS: atom_id res chain seq x y z
N MET A 1 1.91 -11.03 -19.96
CA MET A 1 2.37 -12.19 -19.14
C MET A 1 3.90 -12.30 -19.05
N ASN A 2 4.68 -12.26 -20.14
CA ASN A 2 6.13 -12.49 -20.09
C ASN A 2 6.95 -11.41 -19.34
N SER A 3 6.53 -10.13 -19.38
CA SER A 3 7.31 -9.04 -18.76
C SER A 3 7.35 -9.12 -17.23
N ALA A 4 6.19 -9.28 -16.58
CA ALA A 4 6.09 -9.39 -15.13
C ALA A 4 6.72 -10.67 -14.58
N MET A 5 6.53 -11.81 -15.28
CA MET A 5 7.18 -13.06 -14.93
C MET A 5 8.72 -12.96 -15.05
N ASN A 6 9.23 -12.19 -16.02
CA ASN A 6 10.66 -11.91 -16.15
C ASN A 6 11.17 -10.95 -15.07
N ALA A 7 10.38 -9.93 -14.68
CA ALA A 7 10.70 -9.06 -13.55
C ALA A 7 10.75 -9.85 -12.24
N LEU A 8 9.78 -10.75 -12.01
CA LEU A 8 9.76 -11.65 -10.86
C LEU A 8 10.97 -12.59 -10.84
N LYS A 9 11.33 -13.18 -12.00
CA LYS A 9 12.54 -14.00 -12.13
C LYS A 9 13.80 -13.20 -11.82
N LYS A 10 13.90 -11.95 -12.29
CA LYS A 10 15.03 -11.05 -12.01
C LYS A 10 15.10 -10.66 -10.53
N ALA A 11 13.97 -10.29 -9.92
CA ALA A 11 13.89 -9.96 -8.50
C ALA A 11 14.29 -11.17 -7.62
N LYS A 12 13.81 -12.37 -7.97
CA LYS A 12 14.19 -13.62 -7.30
C LYS A 12 15.67 -13.93 -7.45
N ALA A 13 16.24 -13.75 -8.64
CA ALA A 13 17.67 -13.98 -8.88
C ALA A 13 18.55 -12.96 -8.15
N ALA A 14 18.14 -11.68 -8.12
CA ALA A 14 18.84 -10.63 -7.39
C ALA A 14 18.82 -10.88 -5.88
N ASN A 15 17.68 -11.32 -5.32
CA ASN A 15 17.59 -11.68 -3.91
C ASN A 15 18.43 -12.92 -3.58
N MET A 16 18.42 -13.98 -4.41
CA MET A 16 19.31 -15.13 -4.20
C MET A 16 20.78 -14.74 -4.19
N LYS A 17 21.19 -13.86 -5.10
CA LYS A 17 22.58 -13.39 -5.15
C LYS A 17 22.96 -12.56 -3.92
N ARG A 18 22.07 -11.66 -3.47
CA ARG A 18 22.27 -10.88 -2.24
C ARG A 18 22.29 -11.76 -0.99
N GLN A 19 21.41 -12.76 -0.89
CA GLN A 19 21.44 -13.74 0.20
C GLN A 19 22.74 -14.57 0.23
N GLN A 20 23.31 -14.89 -0.93
CA GLN A 20 24.63 -15.55 -1.00
C GLN A 20 25.75 -14.61 -0.53
N GLU A 21 25.72 -13.34 -0.93
CA GLU A 21 26.67 -12.32 -0.47
C GLU A 21 26.56 -12.10 1.05
N VAL A 22 25.36 -12.06 1.61
CA VAL A 22 25.14 -11.94 3.06
C VAL A 22 25.54 -13.22 3.83
N ALA A 23 25.32 -14.41 3.26
CA ALA A 23 25.82 -15.66 3.84
C ALA A 23 27.35 -15.68 3.94
N THR A 24 28.06 -15.00 3.01
CA THR A 24 29.52 -14.83 3.13
C THR A 24 29.91 -13.82 4.21
N LEU A 25 29.05 -12.84 4.52
CA LEU A 25 29.21 -11.88 5.62
C LEU A 25 28.83 -12.46 7.00
N GLN A 26 28.07 -13.56 7.08
CA GLN A 26 27.77 -14.25 8.35
C GLN A 26 29.02 -14.79 9.07
N ASN A 27 30.15 -14.90 8.37
CA ASN A 27 31.45 -15.23 8.96
C ASN A 27 32.13 -14.03 9.65
N SER A 28 31.56 -12.82 9.59
CA SER A 28 31.97 -11.65 10.37
C SER A 28 30.84 -11.21 11.33
N SER A 29 31.21 -10.83 12.54
CA SER A 29 30.33 -10.67 13.71
C SER A 29 29.15 -9.69 13.55
N SER A 30 27.97 -10.15 14.03
CA SER A 30 26.89 -9.45 14.76
C SER A 30 26.27 -8.14 14.22
N GLU A 31 24.95 -8.01 14.43
CA GLU A 31 24.07 -6.86 14.15
C GLU A 31 23.95 -6.44 12.68
N ASN A 32 25.06 -6.04 12.05
CA ASN A 32 25.09 -5.53 10.68
C ASN A 32 24.58 -6.57 9.67
N ALA A 33 24.94 -7.84 9.84
CA ALA A 33 24.42 -8.92 8.99
C ALA A 33 22.90 -9.13 9.16
N ARG A 34 22.33 -8.88 10.35
CA ARG A 34 20.87 -8.97 10.58
C ARG A 34 20.15 -7.79 9.95
N ILE A 35 20.66 -6.57 10.16
CA ILE A 35 20.14 -5.35 9.51
C ILE A 35 20.19 -5.50 7.99
N THR A 36 21.29 -6.01 7.43
CA THR A 36 21.39 -6.26 5.98
C THR A 36 20.36 -7.30 5.52
N LEU A 37 20.17 -8.42 6.22
CA LEU A 37 19.15 -9.41 5.88
C LEU A 37 17.72 -8.85 5.94
N GLU A 38 17.41 -8.03 6.95
CA GLU A 38 16.11 -7.39 7.10
C GLU A 38 15.87 -6.37 5.97
N THR A 39 16.86 -5.52 5.67
CA THR A 39 16.78 -4.58 4.54
C THR A 39 16.69 -5.27 3.19
N ASP A 40 17.32 -6.44 3.02
CA ASP A 40 17.24 -7.22 1.80
C ASP A 40 15.90 -7.93 1.62
N GLN A 41 15.30 -8.43 2.72
CA GLN A 41 13.95 -8.97 2.70
C GLN A 41 12.93 -7.88 2.35
N ASP A 42 13.07 -6.69 2.93
CA ASP A 42 12.21 -5.53 2.65
C ASP A 42 12.35 -5.10 1.17
N GLN A 43 13.58 -5.00 0.66
CA GLN A 43 13.82 -4.67 -0.75
C GLN A 43 13.28 -5.73 -1.70
N TYR A 44 13.42 -7.02 -1.38
CA TYR A 44 12.85 -8.10 -2.19
C TYR A 44 11.32 -8.02 -2.24
N LEU A 45 10.68 -7.80 -1.09
CA LEU A 45 9.24 -7.67 -1.02
C LEU A 45 8.76 -6.47 -1.86
N PHE A 46 9.47 -5.35 -1.81
CA PHE A 46 9.19 -4.18 -2.66
C PHE A 46 9.32 -4.48 -4.15
N ASP A 47 10.42 -5.11 -4.57
CA ASP A 47 10.68 -5.43 -5.98
C ASP A 47 9.61 -6.37 -6.55
N VAL A 48 9.23 -7.39 -5.78
CA VAL A 48 8.17 -8.35 -6.15
C VAL A 48 6.81 -7.64 -6.23
N THR A 49 6.50 -6.80 -5.24
CA THR A 49 5.25 -6.06 -5.19
C THR A 49 5.11 -5.12 -6.39
N ASN A 50 6.17 -4.38 -6.74
CA ASN A 50 6.20 -3.52 -7.92
C ASN A 50 6.02 -4.30 -9.24
N ALA A 51 6.59 -5.51 -9.35
CA ALA A 51 6.41 -6.33 -10.54
C ALA A 51 4.95 -6.78 -10.73
N TRP A 52 4.26 -7.14 -9.64
CA TRP A 52 2.84 -7.50 -9.68
C TRP A 52 1.92 -6.30 -9.93
N ILE A 53 2.27 -5.14 -9.39
CA ILE A 53 1.60 -3.85 -9.64
C ILE A 53 1.68 -3.49 -11.13
N GLN A 54 2.87 -3.52 -11.73
CA GLN A 54 3.05 -3.30 -13.17
C GLN A 54 2.29 -4.33 -14.02
N TYR A 55 2.20 -5.57 -13.55
CA TYR A 55 1.36 -6.58 -14.21
C TYR A 55 -0.12 -6.20 -14.17
N ALA A 56 -0.64 -5.81 -13.01
CA ALA A 56 -2.02 -5.39 -12.85
C ALA A 56 -2.35 -4.17 -13.75
N GLU A 57 -1.47 -3.18 -13.83
CA GLU A 57 -1.60 -2.04 -14.77
C GLU A 57 -1.68 -2.49 -16.22
N SER A 58 -0.83 -3.43 -16.62
CA SER A 58 -0.87 -3.97 -17.99
C SER A 58 -2.18 -4.71 -18.29
N MET A 59 -2.79 -5.33 -17.28
CA MET A 59 -4.08 -6.00 -17.40
C MET A 59 -5.24 -4.99 -17.41
N GLN A 60 -5.13 -3.89 -16.65
CA GLN A 60 -6.12 -2.82 -16.62
C GLN A 60 -6.28 -2.14 -17.99
N ASN A 61 -5.19 -1.98 -18.73
CA ASN A 61 -5.20 -1.42 -20.09
C ASN A 61 -5.72 -2.40 -21.17
N THR A 62 -5.92 -3.67 -20.84
CA THR A 62 -6.33 -4.71 -21.81
C THR A 62 -7.69 -5.32 -21.53
N LEU A 63 -8.27 -5.08 -20.35
CA LEU A 63 -9.57 -5.60 -19.95
C LEU A 63 -10.66 -4.51 -20.02
N PRO A 64 -11.90 -4.84 -20.39
CA PRO A 64 -12.91 -3.84 -20.73
C PRO A 64 -13.56 -3.12 -19.54
N SER A 65 -13.06 -3.27 -18.31
CA SER A 65 -13.74 -2.70 -17.12
C SER A 65 -12.83 -2.70 -15.89
N ASN A 66 -12.83 -1.58 -15.15
CA ASN A 66 -12.51 -1.38 -13.73
C ASN A 66 -11.84 -2.56 -12.97
N ASN A 67 -10.69 -3.03 -13.45
CA ASN A 67 -9.99 -4.15 -12.83
C ASN A 67 -9.24 -3.64 -11.59
N LEU A 68 -9.76 -3.99 -10.40
CA LEU A 68 -9.23 -3.56 -9.11
C LEU A 68 -8.21 -4.54 -8.50
N LEU A 69 -7.78 -5.58 -9.22
CA LEU A 69 -6.85 -6.58 -8.66
C LEU A 69 -5.56 -5.95 -8.12
N GLY A 70 -5.01 -4.95 -8.83
CA GLY A 70 -3.83 -4.22 -8.36
C GLY A 70 -4.10 -3.40 -7.10
N VAL A 71 -5.28 -2.79 -7.01
CA VAL A 71 -5.73 -2.00 -5.86
C VAL A 71 -5.91 -2.89 -4.63
N ASP A 72 -6.66 -3.99 -4.79
CA ASP A 72 -6.94 -4.94 -3.72
C ASP A 72 -5.65 -5.57 -3.19
N TYR A 73 -4.72 -5.91 -4.08
CA TYR A 73 -3.43 -6.46 -3.70
C TYR A 73 -2.59 -5.46 -2.90
N CYS A 74 -2.49 -4.21 -3.37
CA CYS A 74 -1.79 -3.15 -2.65
C CYS A 74 -2.40 -2.90 -1.26
N ASN A 75 -3.73 -2.81 -1.16
CA ASN A 75 -4.42 -2.59 0.11
C ASN A 75 -4.23 -3.79 1.06
N TYR A 76 -4.32 -5.02 0.56
CA TYR A 76 -4.10 -6.21 1.37
C TYR A 76 -2.66 -6.30 1.89
N LEU A 77 -1.66 -6.08 1.04
CA LEU A 77 -0.27 -6.06 1.49
C LEU A 77 0.01 -4.90 2.44
N GLY A 78 -0.55 -3.72 2.18
CA GLY A 78 -0.39 -2.55 3.04
C GLY A 78 -0.93 -2.82 4.45
N THR A 79 -2.12 -3.41 4.57
CA THR A 79 -2.69 -3.79 5.87
C THR A 79 -1.84 -4.84 6.59
N MET A 80 -1.30 -5.82 5.86
CA MET A 80 -0.35 -6.78 6.42
C MET A 80 0.93 -6.11 6.93
N LEU A 81 1.47 -5.12 6.22
CA LEU A 81 2.64 -4.35 6.65
C LEU A 81 2.35 -3.49 7.88
N CYS A 82 1.17 -2.85 7.94
CA CYS A 82 0.71 -2.15 9.14
C CYS A 82 0.69 -3.08 10.37
N SER A 83 0.19 -4.32 10.21
CA SER A 83 0.17 -5.30 11.31
C SER A 83 1.56 -5.69 11.82
N LYS A 84 2.59 -5.48 10.99
CA LYS A 84 4.01 -5.71 11.34
C LYS A 84 4.73 -4.45 11.82
N GLY A 85 4.05 -3.32 11.96
CA GLY A 85 4.66 -2.04 12.31
C GLY A 85 5.54 -1.46 11.19
N GLN A 86 5.27 -1.81 9.93
CA GLN A 86 5.96 -1.28 8.75
C GLN A 86 5.09 -0.23 8.04
N GLN A 87 4.69 0.83 8.76
CA GLN A 87 3.71 1.82 8.28
C GLN A 87 4.18 2.59 7.04
N ASN A 88 5.47 2.97 6.95
CA ASN A 88 6.02 3.68 5.78
C ASN A 88 5.87 2.86 4.48
N TRP A 89 6.12 1.56 4.57
CA TRP A 89 5.93 0.65 3.44
C TRP A 89 4.44 0.48 3.11
N ALA A 90 3.59 0.36 4.12
CA ALA A 90 2.15 0.30 3.94
C ALA A 90 1.61 1.54 3.20
N LEU A 91 2.03 2.74 3.62
CA LEU A 91 1.67 4.01 2.99
C LEU A 91 2.10 4.06 1.52
N THR A 92 3.27 3.52 1.18
CA THR A 92 3.71 3.42 -0.21
C THR A 92 2.74 2.58 -1.06
N LEU A 93 2.24 1.48 -0.50
CA LEU A 93 1.27 0.62 -1.20
C LEU A 93 -0.11 1.24 -1.28
N PHE A 94 -0.60 1.86 -0.21
CA PHE A 94 -1.89 2.56 -0.23
C PHE A 94 -1.88 3.76 -1.20
N ALA A 95 -0.80 4.53 -1.24
CA ALA A 95 -0.64 5.60 -2.23
C ALA A 95 -0.70 5.05 -3.67
N ARG A 96 -0.09 3.89 -3.92
CA ARG A 96 -0.18 3.23 -5.23
C ARG A 96 -1.60 2.75 -5.55
N ALA A 97 -2.31 2.19 -4.58
CA ALA A 97 -3.71 1.79 -4.72
C ALA A 97 -4.61 2.99 -5.05
N ARG A 98 -4.41 4.13 -4.36
CA ARG A 98 -5.08 5.40 -4.62
C ARG A 98 -4.82 5.86 -6.05
N ASP A 99 -3.56 5.89 -6.48
CA ASP A 99 -3.20 6.35 -7.83
C ASP A 99 -3.81 5.49 -8.93
N PHE A 100 -4.00 4.18 -8.69
CA PHE A 100 -4.73 3.29 -9.60
C PHE A 100 -6.22 3.59 -9.66
N LEU A 101 -6.85 3.81 -8.51
CA LEU A 101 -8.27 4.15 -8.43
C LEU A 101 -8.57 5.46 -9.14
N LEU A 102 -7.69 6.45 -9.02
CA LEU A 102 -7.82 7.74 -9.70
C LEU A 102 -7.64 7.65 -11.22
N GLN A 103 -6.97 6.61 -11.72
CA GLN A 103 -6.86 6.31 -13.14
C GLN A 103 -8.05 5.49 -13.68
N CYS A 104 -8.88 4.90 -12.81
CA CYS A 104 -10.06 4.15 -13.22
C CYS A 104 -11.14 5.10 -13.75
N THR A 105 -11.82 4.70 -14.81
CA THR A 105 -13.00 5.40 -15.33
C THR A 105 -14.18 4.43 -15.45
N PRO A 106 -15.27 4.63 -14.70
CA PRO A 106 -15.43 5.62 -13.62
C PRO A 106 -14.56 5.28 -12.40
N ILE A 107 -14.24 6.29 -11.57
CA ILE A 107 -13.51 6.13 -10.31
C ILE A 107 -14.38 5.30 -9.34
N ASN A 108 -13.79 4.28 -8.72
CA ASN A 108 -14.47 3.53 -7.66
C ASN A 108 -14.29 4.25 -6.31
N HIS A 109 -15.20 5.18 -6.03
CA HIS A 109 -15.17 6.00 -4.81
C HIS A 109 -15.34 5.21 -3.51
N GLU A 110 -16.03 4.06 -3.52
CA GLU A 110 -16.12 3.19 -2.34
C GLU A 110 -14.74 2.66 -1.95
N VAL A 111 -14.00 2.11 -2.92
CA VAL A 111 -12.69 1.51 -2.66
C VAL A 111 -11.65 2.61 -2.39
N LEU A 112 -11.83 3.79 -2.99
CA LEU A 112 -10.99 4.96 -2.71
C LEU A 112 -11.16 5.44 -1.27
N ALA A 113 -12.40 5.49 -0.76
CA ALA A 113 -12.66 5.83 0.64
C ALA A 113 -11.94 4.88 1.61
N LYS A 114 -12.04 3.56 1.37
CA LYS A 114 -11.34 2.54 2.16
C LYS A 114 -9.82 2.69 2.08
N THR A 115 -9.28 3.02 0.91
CA THR A 115 -7.83 3.20 0.72
C THR A 115 -7.32 4.39 1.54
N TYR A 116 -8.05 5.52 1.54
CA TYR A 116 -7.71 6.67 2.36
C TYR A 116 -7.83 6.38 3.87
N ASP A 117 -8.82 5.59 4.28
CA ASP A 117 -8.94 5.15 5.67
C ASP A 117 -7.74 4.31 6.15
N TYR A 118 -7.23 3.44 5.27
CA TYR A 118 -5.98 2.71 5.56
C TYR A 118 -4.77 3.65 5.67
N MET A 119 -4.69 4.67 4.81
CA MET A 119 -3.64 5.69 4.91
C MET A 119 -3.73 6.47 6.22
N LYS A 120 -4.94 6.92 6.60
CA LYS A 120 -5.20 7.58 7.88
C LYS A 120 -4.68 6.74 9.05
N THR A 121 -5.06 5.47 9.09
CA THR A 121 -4.66 4.54 10.15
C THR A 121 -3.13 4.38 10.22
N ALA A 122 -2.46 4.30 9.05
CA ALA A 122 -1.01 4.20 8.99
C ALA A 122 -0.31 5.51 9.45
N PHE A 123 -0.86 6.68 9.10
CA PHE A 123 -0.37 7.97 9.56
C PHE A 123 -0.56 8.18 11.07
N GLU A 124 -1.71 7.79 11.64
CA GLU A 124 -1.93 7.81 13.10
C GLU A 124 -0.88 6.97 13.83
N ALA A 125 -0.58 5.78 13.32
CA ALA A 125 0.42 4.91 13.91
C ALA A 125 1.86 5.46 13.80
N LEU A 126 2.11 6.40 12.89
CA LEU A 126 3.37 7.15 12.78
C LEU A 126 3.38 8.46 13.59
N GLY A 127 2.27 8.83 14.24
CA GLY A 127 2.12 10.12 14.92
C GLY A 127 1.98 11.32 13.96
N GLN A 128 1.71 11.06 12.68
CA GLN A 128 1.55 12.07 11.63
C GLN A 128 0.08 12.54 11.58
N HIS A 129 -0.32 13.32 12.59
CA HIS A 129 -1.72 13.68 12.79
C HIS A 129 -2.30 14.58 11.68
N GLY A 130 -1.49 15.44 11.05
CA GLY A 130 -1.94 16.29 9.96
C GLY A 130 -2.33 15.48 8.73
N GLU A 131 -1.44 14.59 8.30
CA GLU A 131 -1.63 13.70 7.16
C GLU A 131 -2.76 12.68 7.41
N ALA A 132 -2.93 12.26 8.67
CA ALA A 132 -4.07 11.44 9.08
C ALA A 132 -5.40 12.20 8.91
N ALA A 133 -5.48 13.46 9.35
CA ALA A 133 -6.69 14.28 9.21
C ALA A 133 -7.03 14.57 7.74
N GLU A 134 -6.01 14.84 6.91
CA GLU A 134 -6.18 14.98 5.45
C GLU A 134 -6.74 13.69 4.84
N SER A 135 -6.13 12.54 5.16
CA SER A 135 -6.58 11.24 4.65
C SER A 135 -8.00 10.90 5.10
N ALA A 136 -8.37 11.19 6.35
CA ALA A 136 -9.73 11.00 6.84
C ALA A 136 -10.75 11.88 6.10
N THR A 137 -10.38 13.13 5.80
CA THR A 137 -11.23 14.05 5.03
C THR A 137 -11.48 13.55 3.61
N GLU A 138 -10.44 13.04 2.94
CA GLU A 138 -10.53 12.43 1.62
C GLU A 138 -11.38 11.14 1.62
N ALA A 139 -11.32 10.36 2.71
CA ALA A 139 -12.18 9.20 2.91
C ALA A 139 -13.66 9.59 3.00
N VAL A 140 -14.01 10.62 3.78
CA VAL A 140 -15.37 11.18 3.87
C VAL A 140 -15.86 11.67 2.52
N TYR A 141 -15.04 12.43 1.80
CA TYR A 141 -15.37 12.94 0.47
C TYR A 141 -15.71 11.80 -0.50
N SER A 142 -14.85 10.78 -0.56
CA SER A 142 -15.04 9.62 -1.42
C SER A 142 -16.28 8.81 -1.02
N ALA A 143 -16.50 8.58 0.29
CA ALA A 143 -17.69 7.87 0.78
C ALA A 143 -18.99 8.63 0.49
N THR A 144 -18.97 9.96 0.57
CA THR A 144 -20.11 10.81 0.25
C THR A 144 -20.51 10.68 -1.22
N ILE A 145 -19.54 10.62 -2.13
CA ILE A 145 -19.82 10.38 -3.56
C ILE A 145 -20.36 8.97 -3.78
N ALA A 146 -19.79 7.96 -3.12
CA ALA A 146 -20.17 6.56 -3.32
C ALA A 146 -21.56 6.22 -2.77
N PHE A 147 -21.91 6.75 -1.59
CA PHE A 147 -23.07 6.31 -0.82
C PHE A 147 -24.05 7.43 -0.42
N GLY A 148 -23.62 8.69 -0.49
CA GLY A 148 -24.35 9.85 0.02
C GLY A 148 -23.94 10.25 1.45
N PRO A 149 -24.27 11.48 1.88
CA PRO A 149 -23.84 12.06 3.16
C PRO A 149 -24.52 11.43 4.39
N ASP A 150 -25.73 10.89 4.24
CA ASP A 150 -26.49 10.28 5.35
C ASP A 150 -26.30 8.77 5.46
N HIS A 151 -25.44 8.19 4.61
CA HIS A 151 -25.17 6.76 4.64
C HIS A 151 -24.35 6.39 5.89
N PRO A 152 -24.66 5.28 6.58
CA PRO A 152 -23.95 4.86 7.79
C PRO A 152 -22.43 4.79 7.61
N GLN A 153 -21.96 4.29 6.46
CA GLN A 153 -20.52 4.22 6.17
C GLN A 153 -19.86 5.60 6.09
N THR A 154 -20.55 6.60 5.53
CA THR A 154 -20.05 7.97 5.46
C THR A 154 -19.97 8.57 6.87
N LYS A 155 -20.97 8.31 7.71
CA LYS A 155 -20.99 8.75 9.11
C LYS A 155 -19.85 8.18 9.93
N VAL A 156 -19.51 6.90 9.72
CA VAL A 156 -18.33 6.29 10.37
C VAL A 156 -17.07 7.12 10.08
N TYR A 157 -16.79 7.44 8.81
CA TYR A 157 -15.61 8.25 8.46
C TYR A 157 -15.68 9.69 9.01
N GLU A 158 -16.87 10.31 9.03
CA GLU A 158 -17.07 11.66 9.59
C GLU A 158 -16.75 11.71 11.09
N GLU A 159 -17.19 10.70 11.86
CA GLU A 159 -16.87 10.58 13.29
C GLU A 159 -15.36 10.47 13.51
N GLU A 160 -14.63 9.82 12.61
CA GLU A 160 -13.18 9.70 12.70
C GLU A 160 -12.45 11.02 12.45
N VAL A 161 -12.91 11.80 11.47
CA VAL A 161 -12.39 13.15 11.22
C VAL A 161 -12.60 14.04 12.46
N GLN A 162 -13.80 13.99 13.06
CA GLN A 162 -14.10 14.78 14.26
C GLN A 162 -13.21 14.40 15.43
N ARG A 163 -12.93 13.10 15.60
CA ARG A 163 -11.97 12.61 16.59
C ARG A 163 -10.59 13.22 16.34
N LEU A 164 -10.06 13.11 15.13
CA LEU A 164 -8.72 13.58 14.77
C LEU A 164 -8.56 15.10 14.92
N CYS A 165 -9.54 15.88 14.46
CA CYS A 165 -9.50 17.34 14.50
C CYS A 165 -9.94 17.94 15.84
N GLY A 166 -10.65 17.17 16.69
CA GLY A 166 -11.10 17.60 18.01
C GLY A 166 -10.06 17.48 19.13
N PHE A 167 -8.90 16.87 18.85
CA PHE A 167 -7.79 16.74 19.80
C PHE A 167 -6.70 17.81 19.67
N SER A 168 -6.89 18.84 18.82
CA SER A 168 -5.94 19.95 18.64
C SER A 168 -6.20 21.15 19.54
#